data_AF-A0A354XYD6-F1
#
_entry.id   AF-A0A354XYD6-F1
#
_cell.length_a   1.000
_cell.length_b   1.000
_cell.length_c   1.000
_cell.angle_alpha   90.00
_cell.angle_beta   90.00
_cell.angle_gamma   90.00
#
_symmetry.space_group_name_H-M   'P 1'
#
loop_
_entity.id
_entity.type
_entity.pdbx_description
1 polymer ?
#
loop_
_entity_poly.entity_id
_entity_poly.type
_entity_poly.pdbx_seq_one_letter_code
_entity_poly.pdbx_strand_id
1 'polypeptide(L)'
;MKSKSSFENRLLGLQDNMFNFALTLTADREDAKDLLQETTLRVLDNREKYYENVNFKGWVFTIMHNIFVNNYRKIVRSQTIIDKTENLYHLNLPQDSGFNTPDGAYTIKEINKAIASFTDEYKVPFSMHVSGYKYEEIAQHLGLPIG
;
A
#
# COMPACT_ATOMS: atom_id res chain seq x y z
N MET A 1 19.30 9.52 27.05
CA MET A 1 18.99 8.11 26.72
C MET A 1 17.50 7.77 26.94
N LYS A 2 16.55 8.58 26.42
CA LYS A 2 15.10 8.51 26.81
C LYS A 2 14.07 8.54 25.66
N SER A 3 14.45 8.22 24.42
CA SER A 3 13.52 8.19 23.25
C SER A 3 13.20 6.78 22.72
N LYS A 4 14.03 5.78 23.07
CA LYS A 4 13.94 4.36 22.62
C LYS A 4 12.73 3.54 23.13
N SER A 5 11.76 4.13 23.82
CA SER A 5 10.59 3.38 24.29
C SER A 5 9.27 3.86 23.70
N SER A 6 9.15 5.13 23.30
CA SER A 6 7.89 5.65 22.74
C SER A 6 7.62 5.13 21.32
N PHE A 7 8.65 5.10 20.46
CA PHE A 7 8.50 4.65 19.07
C PHE A 7 8.14 3.16 19.00
N GLU A 8 8.91 2.34 19.71
CA GLU A 8 8.73 0.89 19.79
C GLU A 8 7.37 0.53 20.39
N ASN A 9 6.93 1.23 21.45
CA ASN A 9 5.60 1.00 22.03
C ASN A 9 4.47 1.39 21.05
N ARG A 10 4.62 2.47 20.28
CA ARG A 10 3.66 2.83 19.23
C ARG A 10 3.61 1.77 18.13
N LEU A 11 4.75 1.20 17.74
CA LEU A 11 4.82 0.13 16.74
C LEU A 11 4.21 -1.17 17.25
N LEU A 12 4.48 -1.54 18.51
CA LEU A 12 3.86 -2.69 19.18
C LEU A 12 2.34 -2.53 19.24
N GLY A 13 1.84 -1.34 19.59
CA GLY A 13 0.40 -1.05 19.60
C GLY A 13 -0.26 -1.08 18.21
N LEU A 14 0.51 -1.13 17.12
CA LEU A 14 -0.01 -1.27 15.77
C LEU A 14 0.02 -2.71 15.25
N GLN A 15 0.65 -3.68 15.93
CA GLN A 15 0.86 -5.03 15.40
C GLN A 15 -0.44 -5.73 14.98
N ASP A 16 -1.49 -5.67 15.80
CA ASP A 16 -2.79 -6.27 15.45
C ASP A 16 -3.43 -5.58 14.23
N ASN A 17 -3.33 -4.25 14.16
CA ASN A 17 -3.83 -3.48 13.03
C ASN A 17 -3.06 -3.79 11.74
N MET A 18 -1.73 -3.93 11.85
CA MET A 18 -0.84 -4.29 10.75
C MET A 18 -1.12 -5.71 10.27
N PHE A 19 -1.32 -6.67 11.19
CA PHE A 19 -1.64 -8.05 10.83
C PHE A 19 -2.98 -8.16 10.14
N ASN A 20 -4.01 -7.48 10.67
CA ASN A 20 -5.33 -7.45 10.02
C ASN A 20 -5.20 -6.87 8.61
N PHE A 21 -4.51 -5.74 8.43
CA PHE A 21 -4.29 -5.15 7.11
C PHE A 21 -3.49 -6.03 6.17
N ALA A 22 -2.47 -6.74 6.67
CA ALA A 22 -1.71 -7.69 5.88
C ALA A 22 -2.60 -8.85 5.37
N LEU A 23 -3.51 -9.38 6.21
CA LEU A 23 -4.50 -10.37 5.78
C LEU A 23 -5.40 -9.85 4.66
N THR A 24 -5.76 -8.56 4.69
CA THR A 24 -6.54 -7.94 3.62
C THR A 24 -5.74 -7.69 2.35
N LEU A 25 -4.43 -7.90 2.33
CA LEU A 25 -3.59 -7.74 1.14
C LEU A 25 -3.21 -9.11 0.57
N THR A 26 -2.86 -10.06 1.43
CA THR A 26 -2.32 -11.36 1.02
C THR A 26 -3.39 -12.42 0.83
N ALA A 27 -4.54 -12.32 1.53
CA ALA A 27 -5.54 -13.38 1.63
C ALA A 27 -5.02 -14.74 2.13
N ASP A 28 -3.78 -14.79 2.61
CA ASP A 28 -3.13 -15.94 3.25
C ASP A 28 -2.50 -15.53 4.59
N ARG A 29 -2.62 -16.40 5.59
CA ARG A 29 -2.22 -16.09 6.97
C ARG A 29 -0.71 -16.10 7.16
N GLU A 30 0.01 -16.99 6.50
CA GLU A 30 1.47 -17.06 6.62
C GLU A 30 2.11 -15.90 5.86
N ASP A 31 1.64 -15.62 4.64
CA ASP A 31 2.08 -14.45 3.87
C ASP A 31 1.80 -13.13 4.63
N ALA A 32 0.67 -13.06 5.35
CA ALA A 32 0.36 -11.90 6.18
C ALA A 32 1.33 -11.74 7.37
N LYS A 33 1.75 -12.84 8.00
CA LYS A 33 2.78 -12.80 9.07
C LYS A 33 4.14 -12.38 8.52
N ASP A 34 4.49 -12.83 7.33
CA ASP A 34 5.75 -12.47 6.69
C ASP A 34 5.77 -10.98 6.32
N LEU A 35 4.69 -10.47 5.72
CA LEU A 35 4.53 -9.05 5.43
C LEU A 35 4.55 -8.19 6.71
N LEU A 36 3.90 -8.65 7.79
CA LEU A 36 3.93 -7.99 9.10
C LEU A 36 5.36 -7.90 9.65
N GLN A 37 6.10 -9.00 9.63
CA GLN A 37 7.48 -9.07 10.11
C GLN A 37 8.41 -8.17 9.28
N GLU A 38 8.36 -8.28 7.96
CA GLU A 38 9.20 -7.48 7.07
C GLU A 38 8.91 -5.98 7.25
N THR A 39 7.63 -5.61 7.38
CA THR A 39 7.24 -4.23 7.68
C THR A 39 7.81 -3.77 9.01
N THR A 40 7.68 -4.57 10.06
CA THR A 40 8.18 -4.23 11.40
C THR A 40 9.69 -3.98 11.38
N LEU A 41 10.46 -4.85 10.71
CA LEU A 41 11.90 -4.67 10.51
C LEU A 41 12.20 -3.38 9.73
N ARG A 42 11.50 -3.16 8.61
CA ARG A 42 11.72 -1.97 7.76
C ARG A 42 11.40 -0.67 8.49
N VAL A 43 10.37 -0.65 9.34
CA VAL A 43 10.00 0.51 10.15
C VAL A 43 11.10 0.81 11.18
N LEU A 44 11.64 -0.22 11.84
CA LEU A 44 12.74 -0.07 12.80
C LEU A 44 14.01 0.44 12.11
N ASP A 45 14.37 -0.12 10.95
CA ASP A 45 15.54 0.30 10.16
C ASP A 45 15.43 1.75 9.67
N ASN A 46 14.22 2.20 9.36
CA ASN A 46 13.97 3.57 8.87
C ASN A 46 13.51 4.52 9.97
N ARG A 47 13.68 4.17 11.25
CA ARG A 47 13.29 5.01 12.38
C ARG A 47 13.81 6.44 12.28
N GLU A 48 15.07 6.62 11.88
CA GLU A 48 15.69 7.94 11.78
C GLU A 48 15.09 8.83 10.69
N LYS A 49 14.39 8.23 9.73
CA LYS A 49 13.67 8.94 8.65
C LYS A 49 12.25 9.34 9.06
N TYR A 50 11.77 8.89 10.22
CA TYR A 50 10.47 9.31 10.74
C TYR A 50 10.58 10.70 11.37
N TYR A 51 9.82 11.64 10.83
CA TYR A 51 9.67 12.99 11.39
C TYR A 51 8.42 13.05 12.26
N GLU A 52 8.53 13.62 13.47
CA GLU A 52 7.46 13.61 14.49
C GLU A 52 6.14 14.27 14.02
N ASN A 53 6.17 15.14 13.01
CA ASN A 53 5.00 15.79 12.44
C ASN A 53 4.22 14.93 11.42
N VAL A 54 4.65 13.68 11.19
CA VAL A 54 3.99 12.73 10.28
C VAL A 54 3.10 11.77 11.06
N ASN A 55 1.90 11.48 10.56
CA ASN A 55 1.04 10.44 11.12
C ASN A 55 1.77 9.08 11.08
N PHE A 56 2.13 8.57 12.26
CA PHE A 56 2.92 7.36 12.40
C PHE A 56 2.22 6.11 11.85
N LYS A 57 0.91 5.98 12.09
CA LYS A 57 0.11 4.88 11.54
C LYS A 57 0.13 4.94 10.01
N GLY A 58 -0.14 6.11 9.43
CA GLY A 58 -0.06 6.30 7.98
C GLY A 58 1.30 5.92 7.41
N TRP A 59 2.38 6.39 8.05
CA TRP A 59 3.74 6.08 7.61
C TRP A 59 4.09 4.58 7.65
N VAL A 60 3.72 3.87 8.72
CA VAL A 60 3.91 2.41 8.85
C VAL A 60 3.13 1.65 7.76
N PHE A 61 1.87 2.03 7.53
CA PHE A 61 1.01 1.36 6.54
C PHE A 61 1.47 1.65 5.10
N THR A 62 2.02 2.83 4.82
CA THR A 62 2.67 3.14 3.54
C THR A 62 3.88 2.24 3.30
N ILE A 63 4.71 2.01 4.33
CA ILE A 63 5.85 1.08 4.23
C ILE A 63 5.34 -0.34 3.93
N MET A 64 4.34 -0.82 4.66
CA MET A 64 3.74 -2.15 4.44
C MET A 64 3.23 -2.33 3.01
N HIS A 65 2.43 -1.37 2.54
CA HIS A 65 1.86 -1.40 1.20
C HIS A 65 2.95 -1.42 0.13
N ASN A 66 4.01 -0.61 0.30
CA ASN A 66 5.12 -0.59 -0.65
C ASN A 66 5.88 -1.92 -0.68
N ILE A 67 6.07 -2.59 0.46
CA ILE A 67 6.67 -3.93 0.52
C ILE A 67 5.78 -4.92 -0.25
N PHE A 68 4.48 -4.94 0.03
CA PHE A 68 3.52 -5.82 -0.64
C PHE A 68 3.53 -5.64 -2.16
N VAL A 69 3.40 -4.39 -2.65
CA VAL A 69 3.41 -4.09 -4.09
C VAL A 69 4.72 -4.49 -4.75
N ASN A 70 5.86 -4.28 -4.09
CA ASN A 70 7.16 -4.67 -4.62
C ASN A 70 7.32 -6.20 -4.69
N ASN A 71 6.88 -6.92 -3.66
CA ASN A 71 6.90 -8.38 -3.63
C ASN A 71 5.98 -8.96 -4.72
N TYR A 72 4.77 -8.43 -4.84
CA TYR A 72 3.83 -8.80 -5.91
C TYR A 72 4.42 -8.57 -7.30
N ARG A 73 4.98 -7.38 -7.57
CA ARG A 73 5.64 -7.08 -8.85
C ARG A 73 6.80 -8.02 -9.15
N LYS A 74 7.55 -8.45 -8.14
CA LYS A 74 8.65 -9.42 -8.29
C LYS A 74 8.11 -10.81 -8.67
N ILE A 75 7.04 -11.25 -8.02
CA ILE A 75 6.36 -12.52 -8.32
C ILE A 75 5.85 -12.50 -9.76
N VAL A 76 5.07 -11.48 -10.14
CA VAL A 76 4.54 -11.34 -11.50
C VAL A 76 5.69 -11.36 -12.52
N ARG A 77 6.74 -10.54 -12.35
CA ARG A 77 7.89 -10.56 -13.28
C ARG A 77 8.58 -11.92 -13.38
N SER A 78 8.72 -12.64 -12.26
CA SER A 78 9.30 -13.99 -12.27
C SER A 78 8.41 -15.00 -13.00
N GLN A 79 7.10 -14.79 -12.99
CA GLN A 79 6.11 -15.62 -13.69
C GLN A 79 5.97 -15.22 -15.18
N THR A 80 6.11 -13.95 -15.54
CA THR A 80 6.05 -13.46 -16.93
C THR A 80 7.27 -13.90 -17.77
N ILE A 81 8.39 -14.27 -17.14
CA ILE A 81 9.51 -14.93 -17.85
C ILE A 81 9.07 -16.32 -18.38
N ILE A 82 8.02 -16.91 -17.79
CA ILE A 82 7.49 -18.24 -18.11
C ILE A 82 6.20 -18.16 -18.95
N ASP A 83 5.42 -17.07 -18.87
CA ASP A 83 4.15 -16.93 -19.60
C ASP A 83 3.95 -15.53 -20.22
N LYS A 84 3.80 -15.48 -21.55
CA LYS A 84 3.63 -14.26 -22.37
C LYS A 84 2.15 -13.95 -22.61
N THR A 85 1.39 -13.75 -21.54
CA THR A 85 -0.02 -13.36 -21.66
C THR A 85 -0.31 -12.09 -20.85
N GLU A 86 -0.74 -11.03 -21.54
CA GLU A 86 -0.82 -9.61 -21.10
C GLU A 86 -1.87 -9.28 -19.99
N ASN A 87 -2.22 -10.21 -19.10
CA ASN A 87 -3.40 -10.07 -18.23
C ASN A 87 -3.15 -9.93 -16.71
N LEU A 88 -1.97 -9.52 -16.26
CA LEU A 88 -1.62 -9.58 -14.82
C LEU A 88 -1.50 -8.24 -14.07
N TYR A 89 -1.94 -7.12 -14.65
CA TYR A 89 -1.82 -5.79 -14.00
C TYR A 89 -2.99 -5.41 -13.10
N HIS A 90 -3.99 -6.28 -12.92
CA HIS A 90 -5.10 -5.99 -12.02
C HIS A 90 -4.67 -6.25 -10.56
N LEU A 91 -4.46 -5.17 -9.79
CA LEU A 91 -4.48 -5.24 -8.33
C LEU A 91 -5.86 -5.73 -7.88
N ASN A 92 -5.99 -7.05 -7.70
CA ASN A 92 -7.12 -7.62 -6.98
C ASN A 92 -6.99 -7.23 -5.51
N LEU A 93 -7.50 -6.05 -5.17
CA LEU A 93 -7.67 -5.63 -3.78
C LEU A 93 -8.65 -6.62 -3.13
N PRO A 94 -8.27 -7.34 -2.06
CA PRO A 94 -9.20 -8.21 -1.35
C PRO A 94 -10.34 -7.36 -0.78
N GLN A 95 -11.56 -7.66 -1.23
CA GLN A 95 -12.82 -7.00 -0.88
C GLN A 95 -13.21 -7.13 0.61
N ASP A 96 -12.38 -7.78 1.44
CA ASP A 96 -12.70 -8.08 2.84
C ASP A 96 -11.69 -7.44 3.80
N SER A 97 -11.55 -6.11 3.69
CA SER A 97 -10.56 -5.32 4.43
C SER A 97 -11.04 -4.70 5.75
N GLY A 98 -12.18 -5.15 6.29
CA GLY A 98 -12.86 -4.46 7.40
C GLY A 98 -13.63 -3.20 6.97
N PHE A 99 -13.63 -2.88 5.67
CA PHE A 99 -14.54 -1.90 5.06
C PHE A 99 -16.00 -2.37 4.97
N ASN A 100 -16.27 -3.64 5.30
CA ASN A 100 -17.62 -4.18 5.41
C ASN A 100 -18.35 -3.74 6.71
N THR A 101 -17.71 -2.91 7.53
CA THR A 101 -18.40 -2.14 8.56
C THR A 101 -19.17 -0.98 7.90
N PRO A 102 -20.37 -0.58 8.38
CA PRO A 102 -21.11 0.55 7.82
C PRO A 102 -20.27 1.83 7.71
N ASP A 103 -19.38 2.05 8.67
CA ASP A 103 -18.46 3.20 8.74
C ASP A 103 -17.34 3.13 7.69
N GLY A 104 -16.76 1.95 7.46
CA GLY A 104 -15.75 1.72 6.43
C GLY A 104 -16.32 1.85 5.02
N ALA A 105 -17.52 1.33 4.78
CA ALA A 105 -18.21 1.44 3.50
C ALA A 105 -18.61 2.90 3.19
N TYR A 106 -19.05 3.65 4.20
CA TYR A 106 -19.32 5.08 4.08
C TYR A 106 -18.04 5.87 3.72
N THR A 107 -16.93 5.55 4.38
CA THR A 107 -15.63 6.20 4.15
C THR A 107 -15.11 5.94 2.73
N ILE A 108 -15.18 4.70 2.23
CA ILE A 108 -14.81 4.37 0.85
C ILE A 108 -15.69 5.13 -0.15
N LYS A 109 -17.00 5.19 0.09
CA LYS A 109 -17.93 5.87 -0.80
C LYS A 109 -17.61 7.36 -0.92
N GLU A 110 -17.30 8.02 0.20
CA GLU A 110 -16.91 9.44 0.20
C GLU A 110 -15.55 9.67 -0.46
N ILE A 111 -14.56 8.78 -0.23
CA ILE A 111 -13.26 8.83 -0.91
C ILE A 111 -13.43 8.67 -2.42
N ASN A 112 -14.21 7.67 -2.87
CA ASN A 112 -14.48 7.44 -4.29
C ASN A 112 -15.25 8.60 -4.92
N LYS A 113 -16.19 9.21 -4.19
CA LYS A 113 -16.91 10.40 -4.64
C LYS A 113 -15.99 11.62 -4.79
N ALA A 114 -15.06 11.81 -3.86
CA ALA A 114 -14.05 12.85 -3.95
C ALA A 114 -13.09 12.62 -5.13
N ILE A 115 -12.60 11.40 -5.33
CA ILE A 115 -11.77 11.05 -6.50
C ILE A 115 -12.55 11.22 -7.81
N ALA A 116 -13.83 10.85 -7.83
CA ALA A 116 -14.69 11.04 -9.00
C ALA A 116 -14.97 12.51 -9.31
N SER A 117 -14.82 13.41 -8.33
CA SER A 117 -14.96 14.86 -8.49
C SER A 117 -13.72 15.54 -9.08
N PHE A 118 -12.58 14.83 -9.17
CA PHE A 118 -11.40 15.37 -9.84
C PHE A 118 -11.60 15.45 -11.35
N THR A 119 -10.98 16.46 -11.96
CA THR A 119 -10.84 16.55 -13.41
C THR A 119 -10.04 15.36 -13.93
N ASP A 120 -10.28 14.99 -15.19
CA ASP A 120 -9.64 13.83 -15.83
C ASP A 120 -8.11 13.93 -15.80
N GLU A 121 -7.57 15.14 -15.81
CA GLU A 121 -6.13 15.44 -15.67
C GLU A 121 -5.50 14.84 -14.41
N TYR A 122 -6.24 14.76 -13.30
CA TYR A 122 -5.75 14.12 -12.06
C TYR A 122 -6.29 12.71 -11.87
N LYS A 123 -7.53 12.48 -12.31
CA LYS A 123 -8.21 11.20 -12.15
C LYS A 123 -7.57 10.09 -12.98
N VAL A 124 -7.17 10.38 -14.22
CA VAL A 124 -6.56 9.40 -15.12
C VAL A 124 -5.19 8.94 -14.61
N PRO A 125 -4.20 9.82 -14.33
CA PRO A 125 -2.93 9.39 -13.74
C PRO A 125 -3.10 8.66 -12.41
N PHE A 126 -3.98 9.16 -11.54
CA PHE A 126 -4.26 8.51 -10.25
C PHE A 126 -4.83 7.11 -10.43
N SER A 127 -5.80 6.93 -11.34
CA SER A 127 -6.37 5.61 -11.65
C SER A 127 -5.32 4.68 -12.24
N MET A 128 -4.44 5.16 -13.12
CA MET A 128 -3.34 4.36 -13.67
C MET A 128 -2.34 3.96 -12.58
N HIS A 129 -2.03 4.85 -11.64
CA HIS A 129 -1.19 4.53 -10.50
C HIS A 129 -1.81 3.45 -9.61
N VAL A 130 -3.11 3.57 -9.32
CA VAL A 130 -3.88 2.56 -8.58
C VAL A 130 -3.94 1.22 -9.35
N SER A 131 -3.96 1.26 -10.68
CA SER A 131 -3.84 0.08 -11.54
C SER A 131 -2.41 -0.47 -11.65
N GLY A 132 -1.45 0.08 -10.90
CA GLY A 132 -0.11 -0.48 -10.75
C GLY A 132 0.97 0.10 -11.66
N TYR A 133 0.66 1.09 -12.50
CA TYR A 133 1.64 1.75 -13.37
C TYR A 133 2.64 2.59 -12.55
N LYS A 134 3.90 2.61 -12.98
CA LYS A 134 4.94 3.49 -12.43
C LYS A 134 4.76 4.92 -12.96
N TYR A 135 5.26 5.90 -12.21
CA TYR A 135 5.26 7.30 -12.62
C TYR A 135 5.83 7.52 -14.03
N GLU A 136 6.92 6.83 -14.38
CA GLU A 136 7.53 6.87 -15.71
C GLU A 136 6.59 6.34 -16.80
N GLU A 137 5.88 5.24 -16.54
CA GLU A 137 4.95 4.61 -17.48
C GLU A 137 3.69 5.46 -17.66
N ILE A 138 3.20 6.08 -16.59
CA ILE A 138 2.06 7.00 -16.61
C ILE A 138 2.42 8.27 -17.39
N ALA A 139 3.58 8.86 -17.11
CA ALA A 139 4.09 10.03 -17.83
C ALA A 139 4.21 9.75 -19.33
N GLN A 140 4.75 8.58 -19.69
CA GLN A 140 4.84 8.15 -21.09
C GLN A 140 3.47 7.92 -21.74
N HIS A 141 2.54 7.26 -21.04
CA HIS A 141 1.18 7.01 -21.55
C HIS A 141 0.36 8.28 -21.75
N LEU A 142 0.57 9.29 -20.91
CA LEU A 142 -0.16 10.56 -20.95
C LEU A 142 0.58 11.67 -21.69
N GLY A 143 1.81 11.41 -22.16
CA GLY A 143 2.65 12.42 -22.82
C GLY A 143 3.03 13.58 -21.89
N LEU A 144 3.08 13.33 -20.58
CA LEU A 144 3.39 14.32 -19.55
C LEU A 144 4.87 14.23 -19.12
N PRO A 145 5.50 15.33 -18.72
CA PRO A 145 6.77 15.27 -18.00
C PRO A 145 6.56 14.60 -16.63
N ILE A 146 7.61 13.96 -16.11
CA ILE A 146 7.59 13.30 -14.78
C ILE A 146 7.50 14.31 -13.63
N GLY A 147 7.69 15.61 -13.89
CA GLY A 147 7.74 16.69 -12.89
C GLY A 147 6.78 17.83 -13.19
#